data_AF-A0A1M5W5V9-F1
#
_entry.id   AF-A0A1M5W5V9-F1
#
_cell.length_a   1.000
_cell.length_b   1.000
_cell.length_c   1.000
_cell.angle_alpha   90.00
_cell.angle_beta   90.00
_cell.angle_gamma   90.00
#
_symmetry.space_group_name_H-M   'P 1'
#
loop_
_entity.id
_entity.type
_entity.pdbx_description
1 polymer ?
#
loop_
_entity_poly.entity_id
_entity_poly.type
_entity_poly.pdbx_seq_one_letter_code
_entity_poly.pdbx_strand_id
1 'polypeptide(L)'
;MIGQIIRVVSYIILIIINIRLFREKKKIHNVIFAIFFMLEGVRIVFLNQYLSENMQTGAEACQLTLLMVASFLFLRDRKLEDKVKE
;
A
#
# COMPACT_ATOMS: atom_id res chain seq x y z
N MET A 1 -12.41 6.84 17.08
CA MET A 1 -12.99 5.55 16.64
C MET A 1 -13.57 5.59 15.23
N ILE A 2 -14.57 6.44 14.91
CA ILE A 2 -15.15 6.52 13.54
C ILE A 2 -14.09 6.73 12.44
N GLY A 3 -13.13 7.64 12.65
CA GLY A 3 -12.05 7.88 11.67
C GLY A 3 -11.14 6.66 11.43
N GLN A 4 -10.92 5.82 12.45
CA GLN A 4 -10.14 4.58 12.29
C GLN A 4 -10.93 3.54 11.49
N ILE A 5 -12.24 3.41 11.76
CA ILE A 5 -13.12 2.50 11.03
C ILE A 5 -13.14 2.87 9.54
N ILE A 6 -13.31 4.17 9.22
CA ILE A 6 -13.29 4.65 7.84
C ILE A 6 -11.96 4.30 7.17
N ARG A 7 -10.81 4.54 7.82
CA ARG A 7 -9.49 4.20 7.27
C ARG A 7 -9.35 2.70 6.98
N VAL A 8 -9.75 1.85 7.92
CA VAL A 8 -9.67 0.39 7.76
C VAL A 8 -10.54 -0.06 6.58
N VAL A 9 -11.77 0.44 6.47
CA VAL A 9 -12.67 0.13 5.35
C VAL A 9 -12.06 0.60 4.03
N SER A 10 -11.51 1.81 3.97
CA SER A 10 -10.81 2.32 2.78
C SER A 10 -9.63 1.44 2.38
N TYR A 11 -8.82 0.97 3.35
CA TYR A 11 -7.70 0.08 3.06
C TYR A 11 -8.16 -1.27 2.52
N ILE A 12 -9.23 -1.85 3.06
CA ILE A 12 -9.82 -3.10 2.53
C ILE A 12 -10.24 -2.92 1.07
N ILE A 13 -10.92 -1.82 0.76
CA ILE A 13 -11.34 -1.51 -0.62
C ILE A 13 -10.12 -1.38 -1.54
N LEU A 14 -9.09 -0.64 -1.10
CA LEU A 14 -7.86 -0.44 -1.89
C LEU A 14 -7.07 -1.74 -2.09
N ILE A 15 -7.05 -2.64 -1.11
CA ILE A 15 -6.47 -3.98 -1.23
C ILE A 15 -7.20 -4.77 -2.32
N ILE A 16 -8.54 -4.82 -2.26
CA ILE A 16 -9.34 -5.55 -3.25
C ILE A 16 -9.11 -5.01 -4.66
N ILE A 17 -9.10 -3.68 -4.82
CA ILE A 17 -8.84 -3.03 -6.12
C ILE A 17 -7.45 -3.42 -6.65
N ASN A 18 -6.42 -3.31 -5.82
CA ASN A 18 -5.05 -3.62 -6.24
C ASN A 18 -4.86 -5.11 -6.57
N ILE A 19 -5.45 -6.03 -5.79
CA ILE A 19 -5.44 -7.46 -6.12
C ILE A 19 -6.13 -7.72 -7.45
N ARG A 20 -7.28 -7.09 -7.70
CA ARG A 20 -8.00 -7.22 -8.97
C ARG A 20 -7.16 -6.70 -10.15
N LEU A 21 -6.59 -5.50 -10.02
CA LEU A 21 -5.72 -4.91 -11.02
C LEU A 21 -4.47 -5.76 -11.28
N PHE A 22 -3.92 -6.42 -10.25
CA PHE A 22 -2.85 -7.38 -10.44
C PHE A 22 -3.31 -8.61 -11.23
N ARG A 23 -4.50 -9.14 -10.97
CA ARG A 23 -5.03 -10.27 -11.75
C ARG A 23 -5.21 -9.93 -13.22
N GLU A 24 -5.65 -8.71 -13.52
CA GLU A 24 -5.89 -8.23 -14.89
C GLU A 24 -4.61 -7.84 -15.62
N LYS A 25 -3.73 -7.04 -15.01
CA LYS A 25 -2.56 -6.44 -15.66
C LYS A 25 -1.22 -7.09 -15.31
N LYS A 26 -1.19 -7.97 -14.30
CA LYS A 26 0.01 -8.66 -13.78
C LYS A 26 1.16 -7.72 -13.38
N LYS A 27 0.87 -6.46 -13.06
CA LYS A 27 1.87 -5.47 -12.64
C LYS A 27 2.20 -5.57 -11.16
N ILE A 28 3.49 -5.73 -10.85
CA ILE A 28 3.98 -5.99 -9.49
C ILE A 28 3.67 -4.84 -8.53
N HIS A 29 3.65 -3.58 -8.99
CA HIS A 29 3.34 -2.43 -8.13
C HIS A 29 1.99 -2.56 -7.43
N ASN A 30 0.98 -3.18 -8.06
CA ASN A 30 -0.33 -3.41 -7.45
C ASN A 30 -0.24 -4.37 -6.25
N VAL A 31 0.60 -5.40 -6.33
CA VAL A 31 0.83 -6.32 -5.20
C VAL A 31 1.49 -5.58 -4.04
N ILE A 32 2.47 -4.72 -4.34
CA ILE A 32 3.18 -3.95 -3.31
C ILE A 32 2.23 -2.94 -2.66
N PHE A 33 1.35 -2.28 -3.42
CA PHE A 33 0.30 -1.43 -2.86
C PHE A 33 -0.67 -2.22 -1.97
N ALA A 34 -1.09 -3.41 -2.38
CA ALA A 34 -1.95 -4.26 -1.54
C ALA A 34 -1.27 -4.64 -0.21
N ILE A 35 0.01 -5.03 -0.25
CA ILE A 35 0.80 -5.32 0.95
C ILE A 35 0.92 -4.08 1.84
N PHE A 36 1.20 -2.92 1.25
CA PHE A 36 1.27 -1.65 1.98
C PHE A 36 -0.03 -1.35 2.75
N PHE A 37 -1.19 -1.43 2.08
CA PHE A 37 -2.48 -1.18 2.73
C PHE A 37 -2.82 -2.24 3.79
N MET A 38 -2.40 -3.49 3.60
CA MET A 38 -2.57 -4.54 4.60
C MET A 38 -1.76 -4.21 5.86
N LEU A 39 -0.49 -3.81 5.70
CA LEU A 39 0.37 -3.42 6.82
C LEU A 39 -0.18 -2.18 7.56
N GLU A 40 -0.70 -1.20 6.83
CA GLU A 40 -1.36 -0.02 7.44
C GLU A 40 -2.61 -0.41 8.23
N GLY A 41 -3.44 -1.32 7.72
CA GLY A 41 -4.59 -1.86 8.44
C GLY A 41 -4.20 -2.54 9.76
N VAL A 42 -3.20 -3.43 9.71
CA VAL A 42 -2.70 -4.12 10.91
C VAL A 42 -2.09 -3.12 11.89
N ARG A 43 -1.40 -2.08 11.41
CA ARG A 43 -0.82 -1.03 12.25
C ARG A 43 -1.89 -0.27 13.02
N ILE A 44 -2.93 0.21 12.34
CA ILE A 44 -3.98 1.01 12.97
C ILE A 44 -4.81 0.19 13.95
N VAL A 45 -5.11 -1.08 13.63
CA VAL A 45 -5.99 -1.93 14.44
C VAL A 45 -5.25 -2.54 15.63
N PHE A 46 -4.03 -3.01 15.42
CA PHE A 46 -3.25 -3.71 16.44
C PHE A 46 -2.06 -2.88 16.92
N LEU A 47 -1.08 -2.61 16.06
CA LEU A 47 0.23 -2.15 16.56
C LEU A 47 0.22 -0.79 17.26
N ASN A 48 -0.65 0.15 16.88
CA ASN A 48 -0.75 1.45 17.55
C ASN A 48 -1.14 1.36 19.03
N GLN A 49 -1.69 0.24 19.49
CA GLN A 49 -2.05 0.04 20.90
C GLN A 49 -0.94 -0.65 21.70
N TYR A 50 0.05 -1.26 21.03
CA TYR A 50 1.06 -2.12 21.67
C TYR A 50 2.52 -1.70 21.40
N LEU A 51 2.78 -0.84 20.43
CA LEU A 51 4.15 -0.36 20.14
C LEU A 51 4.53 0.82 21.02
N SER A 52 5.79 0.83 21.46
CA SER A 52 6.45 2.03 21.95
C SER A 52 6.72 3.01 20.81
N GLU A 53 6.82 4.30 21.11
CA GLU A 53 7.02 5.38 20.12
C GLU A 53 8.17 5.08 19.15
N ASN A 54 9.31 4.59 19.65
CA ASN A 54 10.49 4.28 18.82
C ASN A 54 10.23 3.16 17.80
N MET A 55 9.46 2.14 18.17
CA MET A 55 9.11 1.07 17.22
C MET A 55 8.05 1.52 16.23
N GLN A 56 7.16 2.44 16.63
CA GLN A 56 6.19 3.05 15.74
C GLN A 56 6.89 3.86 14.63
N THR A 57 7.90 4.66 14.97
CA THR A 57 8.70 5.39 13.98
C THR A 57 9.40 4.44 12.99
N GLY A 58 9.96 3.33 13.48
CA GLY A 58 10.57 2.31 12.61
C GLY A 58 9.58 1.67 11.65
N ALA A 59 8.38 1.32 12.13
CA ALA A 59 7.31 0.77 11.30
C ALA A 59 6.85 1.76 10.21
N GLU A 60 6.70 3.03 10.57
CA GLU A 60 6.35 4.11 9.64
C GLU A 60 7.42 4.31 8.55
N ALA A 61 8.71 4.26 8.91
CA ALA A 61 9.80 4.36 7.95
C ALA A 61 9.81 3.19 6.94
N CYS A 62 9.56 1.97 7.41
CA CYS A 62 9.43 0.79 6.55
C CYS A 62 8.22 0.92 5.60
N GLN A 63 7.07 1.39 6.10
CA GLN A 63 5.87 1.63 5.30
C GLN A 63 6.10 2.70 4.23
N LEU A 64 6.75 3.81 4.58
CA LEU A 64 7.07 4.88 3.65
C LEU A 64 8.01 4.40 2.54
N THR A 65 8.99 3.56 2.88
CA THR A 65 9.89 2.94 1.91
C THR A 65 9.15 2.04 0.93
N LEU A 66 8.24 1.18 1.43
CA LEU A 66 7.38 0.34 0.59
C LEU A 66 6.51 1.18 -0.36
N LEU A 67 5.95 2.29 0.13
CA LEU A 67 5.15 3.20 -0.68
C LEU A 67 5.97 3.85 -1.80
N MET A 68 7.20 4.29 -1.50
CA MET A 68 8.11 4.86 -2.50
C MET A 68 8.45 3.83 -3.59
N VAL A 69 8.77 2.60 -3.21
CA VAL A 69 9.05 1.51 -4.17
C VAL A 69 7.84 1.22 -5.06
N ALA A 70 6.63 1.12 -4.48
CA ALA A 70 5.40 0.90 -5.24
C ALA A 70 5.14 2.04 -6.24
N SER A 71 5.33 3.28 -5.80
CA SER A 71 5.12 4.48 -6.60
C SER A 71 6.11 4.58 -7.76
N PHE A 72 7.39 4.29 -7.51
CA PHE A 72 8.41 4.24 -8.54
C PHE A 72 8.10 3.19 -9.61
N LEU A 73 7.71 1.98 -9.20
CA LEU A 73 7.35 0.91 -10.13
C LEU A 73 6.10 1.26 -10.95
N PHE A 74 5.10 1.90 -10.33
CA PHE A 74 3.92 2.40 -11.03
C PHE A 74 4.29 3.40 -12.13
N LEU A 75 5.11 4.41 -11.81
CA LEU A 75 5.57 5.40 -12.79
C LEU A 75 6.40 4.78 -13.91
N ARG A 76 7.28 3.83 -13.58
CA ARG A 76 8.07 3.09 -14.57
C ARG A 76 7.18 2.31 -15.52
N ASP A 77 6.21 1.57 -14.98
CA ASP A 77 5.30 0.74 -15.79
C ASP A 77 4.42 1.62 -16.69
N ARG A 78 3.98 2.79 -16.21
CA ARG A 78 3.25 3.78 -17.02
C ARG A 78 4.10 4.33 -18.17
N LYS A 79 5.34 4.72 -17.90
CA LYS A 79 6.26 5.22 -18.93
C LYS A 79 6.57 4.17 -20.01
N LEU A 80 6.63 2.89 -19.64
CA LEU A 80 6.78 1.79 -20.59
C LEU A 80 5.53 1.61 -21.47
N GLU A 81 4.33 1.74 -20.88
CA GLU A 81 3.08 1.66 -21.64
C GLU A 81 2.92 2.84 -22.62
N ASP A 82 3.35 4.04 -22.24
CA ASP A 82 3.31 5.21 -23.12
C ASP A 82 4.24 5.04 -24.32
N LYS A 83 5.45 4.51 -24.13
CA LYS A 83 6.42 4.23 -25.21
C LYS A 83 5.98 3.14 -26.20
N VAL A 84 5.13 2.20 -25.79
CA VAL A 84 4.64 1.12 -26.68
C VAL A 84 3.53 1.62 -27.60
N LYS A 85 2.90 2.76 -27.28
CA LYS A 85 1.79 3.33 -28.05
C LYS A 85 2.22 4.38 -29.08
N GLU A 86 3.48 4.80 -29.05
CA GLU A 86 4.11 5.74 -29.99
C GLU A 86 4.73 4.98 -31.16
#